data_AF-A0AAD5LTV5-F1
#
_entry.id   AF-A0AAD5LTV5-F1
#
_cell.length_a   1.000
_cell.length_b   1.000
_cell.length_c   1.000
_cell.angle_alpha   90.00
_cell.angle_beta   90.00
_cell.angle_gamma   90.00
#
_symmetry.space_group_name_H-M   'P 1'
#
loop_
_entity.id
_entity.type
_entity.pdbx_description
1 polymer ?
#
loop_
_entity_poly.entity_id
_entity_poly.type
_entity_poly.pdbx_seq_one_letter_code
_entity_poly.pdbx_strand_id
1 'polypeptide(L)'
;MHIVHARAALPLLTSVLLLALGLVVLIAGHNALTRRVRTSIRSRLPCSLPSVGARDAVGRSTHPFFERLRRETVRAPVVAAQHRFLCDAQRRWLGDWTYCLPMSGRTDEPLCAQPDRMDLISADGSFCAGSVLHMLLLDVYEELRACGGRPALLFGSLLGAVRNGSIIPFTEDVDLGYRVDGGLRLRVLQDALWRKGYHLFRDGVLRVCVAPTHPLAGRLYDPSLVVHRRSSRHVPYADLYRMWPSGRRDGWRIQGTRSARVIRSDKFEPYRTVAVNGERLETLADPVDFLEDEYGPDWRVPLRRDQVPRGAALPAQAPAFAPPDAPMPTQSLEPVEALDAASIGRAAALDAEDQEMQETRRPESPASTIA
;
A
#
# COMPACT_ATOMS: atom_id res chain seq x y z
N MET A 1 -3.07 -9.36 85.40
CA MET A 1 -2.08 -9.85 84.41
C MET A 1 -2.86 -10.21 83.15
N HIS A 2 -2.71 -9.66 81.93
CA HIS A 2 -1.73 -8.80 81.27
C HIS A 2 -2.45 -7.99 80.17
N ILE A 3 -2.77 -6.70 80.34
CA ILE A 3 -3.17 -5.85 79.19
C ILE A 3 -2.76 -4.39 79.46
N VAL A 4 -1.46 -4.09 79.57
CA VAL A 4 -0.96 -2.70 79.60
C VAL A 4 0.38 -2.60 78.88
N HIS A 5 0.45 -2.90 77.57
CA HIS A 5 1.59 -2.48 76.74
C HIS A 5 1.25 -2.17 75.27
N ALA A 6 -0.01 -2.31 74.84
CA ALA A 6 -0.36 -2.18 73.40
C ALA A 6 -0.55 -0.74 72.89
N ARG A 7 -0.52 0.29 73.74
CA ARG A 7 -0.86 1.68 73.32
C ARG A 7 0.30 2.51 72.75
N ALA A 8 1.55 2.09 72.94
CA ALA A 8 2.72 2.83 72.42
C ALA A 8 3.18 2.37 71.02
N ALA A 9 2.74 1.19 70.55
CA ALA A 9 3.17 0.64 69.26
C ALA A 9 2.38 1.19 68.05
N LEU A 10 1.15 1.66 68.28
CA LEU A 10 0.25 2.13 67.23
C LEU A 10 0.75 3.37 66.47
N PRO A 11 1.27 4.44 67.12
CA PRO A 11 1.77 5.62 66.40
C PRO A 11 3.09 5.36 65.65
N LEU A 12 3.89 4.40 66.11
CA LEU A 12 5.12 3.99 65.43
C LEU A 12 4.79 3.21 64.14
N LEU A 13 3.81 2.30 64.21
CA LEU A 13 3.39 1.49 63.06
C LEU A 13 2.77 2.36 61.96
N THR A 14 1.94 3.34 62.32
CA THR A 14 1.35 4.27 61.34
C THR A 14 2.40 5.16 60.68
N SER A 15 3.39 5.64 61.44
CA SER A 15 4.49 6.43 60.89
C SER A 15 5.36 5.63 59.90
N VAL A 16 5.68 4.38 60.22
CA VAL A 16 6.42 3.48 59.33
C VAL A 16 5.62 3.18 58.06
N LEU A 17 4.30 2.96 58.18
CA LEU A 17 3.44 2.68 57.02
C LEU A 17 3.35 3.90 56.07
N LEU A 18 3.23 5.11 56.61
CA LEU A 18 3.20 6.34 55.82
C LEU A 18 4.52 6.62 55.12
N LEU A 19 5.65 6.36 55.78
CA LEU A 19 6.99 6.46 55.18
C LEU A 19 7.17 5.43 54.04
N ALA A 20 6.76 4.19 54.26
CA ALA A 20 6.82 3.14 53.24
C ALA A 20 5.95 3.48 52.02
N LEU A 21 4.73 3.99 52.26
CA LEU A 21 3.83 4.43 51.19
C LEU A 21 4.41 5.62 50.40
N GLY A 22 4.98 6.61 51.10
CA GLY A 22 5.66 7.76 50.49
C GLY A 22 6.85 7.33 49.62
N LEU A 23 7.65 6.36 50.08
CA LEU A 23 8.77 5.81 49.32
C LEU A 23 8.30 5.07 48.06
N VAL A 24 7.24 4.26 48.15
CA VAL A 24 6.66 3.56 46.99
C VAL A 24 6.15 4.57 45.95
N VAL A 25 5.46 5.63 46.37
CA VAL A 25 4.99 6.69 45.47
C VAL A 25 6.15 7.43 44.80
N LEU A 26 7.23 7.74 45.55
CA LEU A 26 8.43 8.38 44.99
C LEU A 26 9.14 7.48 43.97
N ILE A 27 9.28 6.18 44.26
CA ILE A 27 9.88 5.21 43.34
C ILE A 27 9.03 5.06 42.08
N ALA A 28 7.70 4.94 42.22
CA ALA A 28 6.78 4.86 41.09
C ALA A 28 6.82 6.14 40.23
N GLY A 29 6.86 7.32 40.86
CA GLY A 29 6.98 8.60 40.19
C GLY A 29 8.31 8.76 39.44
N HIS A 30 9.42 8.37 40.05
CA HIS A 30 10.74 8.42 39.42
C HIS A 30 10.85 7.43 38.25
N ASN A 31 10.30 6.22 38.39
CA ASN A 31 10.23 5.24 37.30
C ASN A 31 9.35 5.74 36.14
N ALA A 32 8.20 6.36 36.43
CA ALA A 32 7.35 6.96 35.40
C ALA A 32 8.05 8.13 34.67
N LEU A 33 8.75 8.99 35.41
CA LEU A 33 9.49 10.12 34.86
C LEU A 33 10.68 9.66 34.01
N THR A 34 11.50 8.76 34.51
CA THR A 34 12.63 8.19 33.76
C THR A 34 12.17 7.41 32.53
N ARG A 35 11.04 6.70 32.60
CA ARG A 35 10.41 6.05 31.44
C ARG A 35 9.95 7.08 30.42
N ARG A 36 9.30 8.18 30.84
CA ARG A 36 8.91 9.32 29.97
C ARG A 36 10.11 10.02 29.34
N VAL A 37 11.20 10.24 30.08
CA VAL A 37 12.41 10.86 29.54
C VAL A 37 13.12 9.93 28.56
N ARG A 38 13.22 8.62 28.86
CA ARG A 38 13.78 7.62 27.93
C ARG A 38 12.94 7.48 26.65
N THR A 39 11.62 7.50 26.73
CA THR A 39 10.75 7.46 25.54
C THR A 39 10.83 8.77 24.75
N SER A 40 10.94 9.92 25.41
CA SER A 40 11.12 11.24 24.79
C SER A 40 12.48 11.43 24.09
N ILE A 41 13.55 10.83 24.62
CA ILE A 41 14.89 10.87 23.99
C ILE A 41 14.96 9.85 22.83
N ARG A 42 14.39 8.65 22.98
CA ARG A 42 14.30 7.67 21.89
C ARG A 42 13.41 8.13 20.73
N SER A 43 12.43 8.99 20.97
CA SER A 43 11.53 9.49 19.92
C SER A 43 12.18 10.53 19.00
N ARG A 44 13.37 11.04 19.33
CA ARG A 44 14.08 12.06 18.52
C ARG A 44 15.25 11.51 17.68
N LEU A 45 15.64 10.25 17.87
CA LEU A 45 16.75 9.66 17.13
C LEU A 45 16.25 9.02 15.82
N PRO A 46 17.00 9.16 14.70
CA PRO A 46 16.77 8.38 13.50
C PRO A 46 16.81 6.87 13.76
N CYS A 47 16.18 6.10 12.88
CA CYS A 47 16.28 4.63 12.88
C CYS A 47 16.63 4.13 11.48
N SER A 48 17.20 2.94 11.42
CA SER A 48 17.44 2.24 10.15
C SER A 48 16.75 0.89 10.24
N LEU A 49 16.04 0.53 9.17
CA LEU A 49 15.42 -0.77 9.03
C LEU A 49 16.27 -1.63 8.09
N PRO A 50 16.52 -2.91 8.42
CA PRO A 50 17.10 -3.82 7.45
C PRO A 50 16.19 -3.86 6.21
N SER A 51 16.73 -3.46 5.06
CA SER A 51 16.11 -3.77 3.78
C SER A 51 16.09 -5.29 3.60
N VAL A 52 15.07 -5.81 2.94
CA VAL A 52 15.14 -7.20 2.45
C VAL A 52 16.36 -7.28 1.54
N GLY A 53 17.21 -8.28 1.76
CA GLY A 53 18.39 -8.47 0.92
C GLY A 53 17.95 -8.60 -0.53
N ALA A 54 18.58 -7.87 -1.44
CA ALA A 54 18.26 -7.94 -2.88
C ALA A 54 18.36 -9.38 -3.44
N ARG A 55 19.12 -10.26 -2.78
CA ARG A 55 19.18 -11.69 -3.10
C ARG A 55 17.93 -12.46 -2.67
N ASP A 56 17.35 -12.13 -1.51
CA ASP A 56 16.18 -12.80 -0.94
C ASP A 56 14.88 -12.31 -1.56
N ALA A 57 14.82 -11.01 -1.91
CA ALA A 57 13.67 -10.40 -2.56
C ALA A 57 13.39 -10.95 -3.96
N VAL A 58 14.43 -11.45 -4.64
CA VAL A 58 14.36 -11.81 -6.06
C VAL A 58 14.48 -13.32 -6.26
N GLY A 59 13.92 -14.15 -5.39
CA GLY A 59 14.13 -15.60 -5.47
C GLY A 59 13.70 -16.28 -6.78
N ARG A 60 13.04 -15.60 -7.74
CA ARG A 60 12.44 -16.22 -8.93
C ARG A 60 12.55 -15.47 -10.26
N SER A 61 12.86 -14.18 -10.28
CA SER A 61 12.89 -13.41 -11.54
C SER A 61 14.29 -13.46 -12.18
N THR A 62 14.31 -13.73 -13.48
CA THR A 62 15.50 -13.67 -14.36
C THR A 62 15.59 -12.33 -15.09
N HIS A 63 14.68 -11.38 -14.80
CA HIS A 63 14.67 -10.11 -15.50
C HIS A 63 15.95 -9.29 -15.18
N PRO A 64 16.58 -8.63 -16.18
CA PRO A 64 17.84 -7.89 -16.01
C PRO A 64 17.84 -6.86 -14.88
N PHE A 65 16.71 -6.21 -14.63
CA PHE A 65 16.49 -5.32 -13.47
C PHE A 65 16.95 -5.97 -12.17
N PHE A 66 16.43 -7.16 -11.88
CA PHE A 66 16.74 -7.78 -10.61
C PHE A 66 18.14 -8.39 -10.56
N GLU A 67 18.68 -8.83 -11.69
CA GLU A 67 20.08 -9.26 -11.76
C GLU A 67 21.03 -8.12 -11.40
N ARG A 68 20.75 -6.90 -11.89
CA ARG A 68 21.49 -5.70 -11.50
C ARG A 68 21.21 -5.35 -10.04
N LEU A 69 19.94 -5.34 -9.60
CA LEU A 69 19.59 -5.02 -8.22
C LEU A 69 20.32 -5.92 -7.20
N ARG A 70 20.51 -7.21 -7.51
CA ARG A 70 21.29 -8.14 -6.65
C ARG A 70 22.77 -7.78 -6.50
N ARG A 71 23.33 -7.01 -7.43
CA ARG A 71 24.73 -6.55 -7.43
C ARG A 71 24.89 -5.17 -6.81
N GLU A 72 23.80 -4.40 -6.73
CA GLU A 72 23.78 -3.10 -6.08
C GLU A 72 23.98 -3.22 -4.56
N THR A 73 24.76 -2.30 -4.01
CA THR A 73 24.88 -2.12 -2.56
C THR A 73 24.14 -0.85 -2.17
N VAL A 74 22.84 -0.97 -1.95
CA VAL A 74 22.01 0.14 -1.47
C VAL A 74 21.99 0.11 0.05
N ARG A 75 22.37 1.23 0.68
CA ARG A 75 22.27 1.36 2.14
C ARG A 75 20.81 1.40 2.55
N ALA A 76 20.48 0.80 3.68
CA ALA A 76 19.16 0.94 4.28
C ALA A 76 18.81 2.44 4.49
N PRO A 77 17.53 2.83 4.37
CA PRO A 77 17.13 4.21 4.61
C PRO A 77 17.43 4.60 6.06
N VAL A 78 17.96 5.81 6.23
CA VAL A 78 18.02 6.46 7.55
C VAL A 78 16.71 7.21 7.73
N VAL A 79 15.76 6.57 8.40
CA VAL A 79 14.42 7.09 8.60
C VAL A 79 14.48 8.29 9.56
N ALA A 80 13.94 9.41 9.09
CA ALA A 80 13.93 10.66 9.83
C ALA A 80 12.99 10.56 11.05
N ALA A 81 13.22 11.38 12.08
CA ALA A 81 12.47 11.28 13.33
C ALA A 81 10.95 11.40 13.14
N GLN A 82 10.50 12.27 12.24
CA GLN A 82 9.09 12.43 11.87
C GLN A 82 8.48 11.18 11.21
N HIS A 83 9.31 10.33 10.61
CA HIS A 83 8.91 9.09 9.95
C HIS A 83 9.24 7.84 10.78
N ARG A 84 9.62 7.99 12.05
CA ARG A 84 10.03 6.86 12.91
C ARG A 84 8.98 5.75 13.00
N PHE A 85 7.72 6.06 12.75
CA PHE A 85 6.67 5.06 12.64
C PHE A 85 6.96 4.00 11.55
N LEU A 86 7.67 4.35 10.47
CA LEU A 86 8.08 3.39 9.44
C LEU A 86 8.99 2.30 10.00
N CYS A 87 9.72 2.56 11.08
CA CYS A 87 10.60 1.59 11.74
C CYS A 87 9.87 0.55 12.60
N ASP A 88 8.55 0.72 12.79
CA ASP A 88 7.74 -0.26 13.47
C ASP A 88 7.22 -1.29 12.46
N ALA A 89 7.86 -2.46 12.43
CA ALA A 89 7.48 -3.55 11.55
C ALA A 89 6.04 -4.06 11.81
N GLN A 90 5.44 -3.79 12.97
CA GLN A 90 4.05 -4.14 13.23
C GLN A 90 3.08 -3.28 12.43
N ARG A 91 3.50 -2.10 11.95
CA ARG A 91 2.64 -1.23 11.14
C ARG A 91 2.25 -1.80 9.81
N ARG A 92 2.99 -2.79 9.31
CA ARG A 92 2.57 -3.57 8.14
C ARG A 92 1.18 -4.21 8.33
N TRP A 93 0.77 -4.46 9.57
CA TRP A 93 -0.54 -5.04 9.90
C TRP A 93 -1.65 -4.00 10.05
N LEU A 94 -1.29 -2.71 10.12
CA LEU A 94 -2.29 -1.63 10.12
C LEU A 94 -2.99 -1.53 8.77
N GLY A 95 -2.39 -2.04 7.69
CA GLY A 95 -3.03 -2.10 6.37
C GLY A 95 -3.50 -0.72 5.89
N ASP A 96 -2.63 0.29 5.97
CA ASP A 96 -2.88 1.63 5.46
C ASP A 96 -1.60 2.29 4.95
N TRP A 97 -1.74 3.51 4.42
CA TRP A 97 -0.65 4.32 3.87
C TRP A 97 0.54 4.54 4.82
N THR A 98 0.40 4.29 6.13
CA THR A 98 1.49 4.59 7.10
C THR A 98 2.67 3.65 7.02
N TYR A 99 2.61 2.62 6.18
CA TYR A 99 3.75 1.75 5.91
C TYR A 99 4.32 1.89 4.48
N CYS A 100 3.84 2.89 3.74
CA CYS A 100 4.39 3.26 2.45
C CYS A 100 5.57 4.23 2.59
N LEU A 101 6.58 4.04 1.76
CA LEU A 101 7.77 4.87 1.72
C LEU A 101 7.46 6.20 1.01
N PRO A 102 7.69 7.38 1.64
CA PRO A 102 7.58 8.66 0.94
C PRO A 102 8.74 8.85 -0.02
N MET A 103 8.44 9.30 -1.23
CA MET A 103 9.41 9.42 -2.33
C MET A 103 9.17 10.71 -3.11
N SER A 104 10.23 11.39 -3.53
CA SER A 104 10.18 12.46 -4.53
C SER A 104 10.93 12.04 -5.78
N GLY A 105 10.18 11.96 -6.87
CA GLY A 105 10.72 11.79 -8.22
C GLY A 105 10.35 12.99 -9.06
N ARG A 106 11.17 13.29 -10.06
CA ARG A 106 10.86 14.32 -11.05
C ARG A 106 9.77 13.81 -12.01
N THR A 107 9.05 14.72 -12.65
CA THR A 107 7.95 14.40 -13.59
C THR A 107 8.04 15.20 -14.88
N ASP A 108 9.09 16.01 -15.03
CA ASP A 108 9.26 16.92 -16.15
C ASP A 108 9.70 16.20 -17.42
N GLU A 109 9.04 16.56 -18.52
CA GLU A 109 9.42 16.19 -19.88
C GLU A 109 10.44 17.20 -20.44
N PRO A 110 11.39 16.76 -21.29
CA PRO A 110 11.46 15.44 -21.94
C PRO A 110 12.15 14.35 -21.10
N LEU A 111 12.72 14.68 -19.93
CA LEU A 111 13.58 13.78 -19.17
C LEU A 111 12.83 12.55 -18.62
N CYS A 112 11.53 12.68 -18.36
CA CYS A 112 10.68 11.58 -17.91
C CYS A 112 9.67 11.11 -18.95
N ALA A 113 9.94 11.25 -20.24
CA ALA A 113 9.00 10.85 -21.30
C ALA A 113 8.79 9.33 -21.41
N GLN A 114 9.77 8.52 -20.99
CA GLN A 114 9.75 7.05 -21.03
C GLN A 114 10.41 6.49 -19.76
N PRO A 115 9.79 6.68 -18.59
CA PRO A 115 10.43 6.31 -17.33
C PRO A 115 10.52 4.79 -17.18
N ASP A 116 11.70 4.27 -16.88
CA ASP A 116 11.97 2.83 -16.80
C ASP A 116 12.49 2.42 -15.40
N ARG A 117 12.20 1.18 -14.96
CA ARG A 117 12.64 0.70 -13.64
C ARG A 117 14.17 0.58 -13.58
N MET A 118 14.84 0.38 -14.72
CA MET A 118 16.29 0.37 -14.83
C MET A 118 16.92 1.71 -14.45
N ASP A 119 16.20 2.82 -14.58
CA ASP A 119 16.67 4.16 -14.20
C ASP A 119 16.90 4.23 -12.69
N LEU A 120 16.11 3.50 -11.89
CA LEU A 120 16.22 3.48 -10.43
C LEU A 120 17.54 2.86 -9.95
N ILE A 121 18.14 2.00 -10.77
CA ILE A 121 19.43 1.36 -10.48
C ILE A 121 20.58 2.32 -10.82
N SER A 122 20.44 3.08 -11.90
CA SER A 122 21.51 3.91 -12.46
C SER A 122 21.48 5.36 -11.96
N ALA A 123 20.44 5.75 -11.22
CA ALA A 123 20.26 7.13 -10.77
C ALA A 123 21.20 7.52 -9.63
N ASP A 124 22.07 8.50 -9.91
CA ASP A 124 22.88 9.23 -8.92
C ASP A 124 22.08 10.39 -8.28
N GLY A 125 20.88 10.07 -7.77
CA GLY A 125 20.10 10.97 -6.91
C GLY A 125 18.83 11.56 -7.51
N SER A 126 18.67 11.63 -8.84
CA SER A 126 17.41 12.07 -9.47
C SER A 126 16.83 10.95 -10.35
N PHE A 127 15.58 10.59 -10.10
CA PHE A 127 14.84 9.59 -10.87
C PHE A 127 13.45 10.11 -11.24
N CYS A 128 12.85 9.53 -12.27
CA CYS A 128 11.48 9.83 -12.64
C CYS A 128 10.50 9.13 -11.69
N ALA A 129 9.48 9.85 -11.20
CA ALA A 129 8.44 9.23 -10.38
C ALA A 129 7.78 8.05 -11.12
N GLY A 130 7.60 8.18 -12.44
CA GLY A 130 7.13 7.10 -13.31
C GLY A 130 8.02 5.85 -13.34
N SER A 131 9.31 5.93 -12.98
CA SER A 131 10.20 4.76 -12.98
C SER A 131 9.88 3.85 -11.80
N VAL A 132 9.46 4.44 -10.66
CA VAL A 132 8.94 3.71 -9.50
C VAL A 132 7.59 3.07 -9.84
N LEU A 133 6.74 3.77 -10.58
CA LEU A 133 5.47 3.23 -11.05
C LEU A 133 5.66 2.08 -12.04
N HIS A 134 6.61 2.17 -12.95
CA HIS A 134 6.96 1.08 -13.86
C HIS A 134 7.49 -0.14 -13.09
N MET A 135 8.31 0.07 -12.06
CA MET A 135 8.76 -0.99 -11.15
C MET A 135 7.59 -1.66 -10.42
N LEU A 136 6.69 -0.86 -9.81
CA LEU A 136 5.49 -1.37 -9.14
C LEU A 136 4.60 -2.16 -10.10
N LEU A 137 4.36 -1.64 -11.30
CA LEU A 137 3.53 -2.28 -12.31
C LEU A 137 4.02 -3.69 -12.62
N LEU A 138 5.29 -3.82 -12.99
CA LEU A 138 5.85 -5.10 -13.41
C LEU A 138 5.99 -6.08 -12.25
N ASP A 139 6.47 -5.62 -11.10
CA ASP A 139 6.69 -6.49 -9.95
C ASP A 139 5.37 -7.03 -9.39
N VAL A 140 4.34 -6.20 -9.32
CA VAL A 140 3.00 -6.63 -8.86
C VAL A 140 2.33 -7.51 -9.91
N TYR A 141 2.45 -7.20 -11.19
CA TYR A 141 1.95 -8.05 -12.27
C TYR A 141 2.56 -9.46 -12.23
N GLU A 142 3.89 -9.56 -12.08
CA GLU A 142 4.61 -10.83 -11.95
C GLU A 142 4.14 -11.63 -10.73
N GLU A 143 4.01 -10.99 -9.56
CA GLU A 143 3.57 -11.68 -8.34
C GLU A 143 2.11 -12.12 -8.39
N LEU A 144 1.23 -11.32 -9.01
CA LEU A 144 -0.15 -11.72 -9.27
C LEU A 144 -0.18 -13.01 -10.09
N ARG A 145 0.58 -13.09 -11.19
CA ARG A 145 0.66 -14.31 -12.00
C ARG A 145 1.24 -15.49 -11.22
N ALA A 146 2.36 -15.27 -10.53
CA ALA A 146 3.04 -16.32 -9.77
C ALA A 146 2.18 -16.90 -8.63
N CYS A 147 1.27 -16.10 -8.08
CA CYS A 147 0.34 -16.52 -7.03
C CYS A 147 -0.97 -17.11 -7.56
N GLY A 148 -1.11 -17.34 -8.88
CA GLY A 148 -2.31 -17.91 -9.49
C GLY A 148 -3.39 -16.89 -9.86
N GLY A 149 -3.05 -15.61 -9.93
CA GLY A 149 -3.90 -14.57 -10.49
C GLY A 149 -3.79 -14.51 -12.02
N ARG A 150 -4.82 -13.94 -12.66
CA ARG A 150 -4.77 -13.52 -14.06
C ARG A 150 -4.85 -12.00 -14.13
N PRO A 151 -3.71 -11.29 -14.13
CA PRO A 151 -3.71 -9.84 -14.16
C PRO A 151 -3.90 -9.28 -15.58
N ALA A 152 -4.49 -8.09 -15.66
CA ALA A 152 -4.69 -7.35 -16.90
C ALA A 152 -4.37 -5.87 -16.68
N LEU A 153 -3.76 -5.21 -17.66
CA LEU A 153 -3.53 -3.78 -17.64
C LEU A 153 -4.86 -3.03 -17.85
N LEU A 154 -5.17 -2.08 -16.98
CA LEU A 154 -6.43 -1.32 -17.00
C LEU A 154 -6.18 0.20 -16.89
N PHE A 155 -7.25 0.98 -17.01
CA PHE A 155 -7.32 2.41 -16.71
C PHE A 155 -6.10 3.22 -17.18
N GLY A 156 -5.47 4.00 -16.30
CA GLY A 156 -4.40 4.95 -16.64
C GLY A 156 -3.16 4.25 -17.17
N SER A 157 -2.87 3.05 -16.67
CA SER A 157 -1.76 2.23 -17.17
C SER A 157 -1.99 1.72 -18.58
N LEU A 158 -3.20 1.25 -18.88
CA LEU A 158 -3.59 0.86 -20.23
C LEU A 158 -3.62 2.07 -21.18
N LEU A 159 -4.10 3.22 -20.70
CA LEU A 159 -4.12 4.47 -21.44
C LEU A 159 -2.70 4.88 -21.88
N GLY A 160 -1.73 4.83 -20.96
CA GLY A 160 -0.32 5.06 -21.27
C GLY A 160 0.21 4.06 -22.30
N ALA A 161 0.04 2.76 -22.05
CA ALA A 161 0.46 1.70 -22.96
C ALA A 161 -0.05 1.89 -24.40
N VAL A 162 -1.32 2.29 -24.56
CA VAL A 162 -1.92 2.48 -25.88
C VAL A 162 -1.52 3.81 -26.54
N ARG A 163 -1.33 4.89 -25.77
CA ARG A 163 -1.00 6.22 -26.31
C ARG A 163 0.49 6.34 -26.67
N ASN A 164 1.37 5.98 -25.76
CA ASN A 164 2.81 6.24 -25.86
C ASN A 164 3.68 5.02 -25.52
N GLY A 165 3.06 3.85 -25.28
CA GLY A 165 3.80 2.64 -24.93
C GLY A 165 4.53 2.72 -23.60
N SER A 166 4.08 3.57 -22.66
CA SER A 166 4.80 3.89 -21.42
C SER A 166 3.85 4.22 -20.27
N ILE A 167 4.40 4.38 -19.06
CA ILE A 167 3.72 5.06 -17.95
C ILE A 167 3.51 6.54 -18.30
N ILE A 168 2.38 7.11 -17.89
CA ILE A 168 2.08 8.53 -18.03
C ILE A 168 2.96 9.32 -17.03
N PRO A 169 3.83 10.25 -17.46
CA PRO A 169 4.90 10.81 -16.60
C PRO A 169 4.45 11.55 -15.32
N PHE A 170 3.21 12.02 -15.28
CA PHE A 170 2.63 12.82 -14.20
C PHE A 170 1.49 12.12 -13.46
N THR A 171 1.31 10.81 -13.65
CA THR A 171 0.37 10.02 -12.85
C THR A 171 0.96 9.69 -11.49
N GLU A 172 0.10 9.42 -10.51
CA GLU A 172 0.48 9.05 -9.14
C GLU A 172 0.46 7.53 -8.90
N ASP A 173 -0.15 6.78 -9.81
CA ASP A 173 -0.45 5.36 -9.69
C ASP A 173 -0.37 4.57 -10.99
N VAL A 174 -0.39 3.25 -10.83
CA VAL A 174 -0.60 2.27 -11.91
C VAL A 174 -1.78 1.37 -11.60
N ASP A 175 -2.46 0.89 -12.63
CA ASP A 175 -3.75 0.22 -12.53
C ASP A 175 -3.67 -1.19 -13.11
N LEU A 176 -3.96 -2.18 -12.26
CA LEU A 176 -4.00 -3.59 -12.64
C LEU A 176 -5.34 -4.20 -12.29
N GLY A 177 -5.99 -4.81 -13.27
CA GLY A 177 -7.06 -5.77 -13.02
C GLY A 177 -6.48 -7.09 -12.52
N TYR A 178 -7.20 -7.80 -11.66
CA TYR A 178 -6.88 -9.18 -11.32
C TYR A 178 -8.11 -10.07 -11.23
N ARG A 179 -7.94 -11.35 -11.59
CA ARG A 179 -8.90 -12.43 -11.36
C ARG A 179 -8.34 -13.47 -10.42
N VAL A 180 -9.26 -14.18 -9.79
CA VAL A 180 -8.96 -15.21 -8.79
C VAL A 180 -9.29 -16.62 -9.27
N ASP A 181 -9.83 -16.77 -10.46
CA ASP A 181 -10.16 -18.07 -11.05
C ASP A 181 -8.93 -18.99 -11.24
N GLY A 182 -7.72 -18.43 -11.31
CA GLY A 182 -6.46 -19.18 -11.38
C GLY A 182 -5.92 -19.73 -10.06
N GLY A 183 -6.59 -19.55 -8.91
CA GLY A 183 -6.07 -20.02 -7.63
C GLY A 183 -5.49 -18.95 -6.71
N LEU A 184 -5.58 -17.66 -7.06
CA LEU A 184 -5.07 -16.57 -6.23
C LEU A 184 -5.62 -16.63 -4.80
N ARG A 185 -4.70 -16.49 -3.83
CA ARG A 185 -4.96 -16.28 -2.41
C ARG A 185 -4.26 -15.00 -1.98
N LEU A 186 -4.99 -14.03 -1.41
CA LEU A 186 -4.47 -12.71 -1.11
C LEU A 186 -3.37 -12.75 -0.05
N ARG A 187 -3.48 -13.63 0.95
CA ARG A 187 -2.38 -13.82 1.91
C ARG A 187 -1.07 -14.26 1.26
N VAL A 188 -1.13 -15.15 0.27
CA VAL A 188 0.05 -15.63 -0.45
C VAL A 188 0.67 -14.50 -1.28
N LEU A 189 -0.17 -13.70 -1.94
CA LEU A 189 0.27 -12.50 -2.65
C LEU A 189 0.91 -11.48 -1.70
N GLN A 190 0.28 -11.22 -0.55
CA GLN A 190 0.79 -10.31 0.47
C GLN A 190 2.18 -10.75 0.94
N ASP A 191 2.37 -12.03 1.26
CA ASP A 191 3.65 -12.58 1.69
C ASP A 191 4.72 -12.51 0.59
N ALA A 192 4.32 -12.68 -0.67
CA ALA A 192 5.24 -12.60 -1.81
C ALA A 192 5.69 -11.16 -2.09
N LEU A 193 4.76 -10.22 -2.10
CA LEU A 193 5.03 -8.78 -2.18
C LEU A 193 5.86 -8.29 -0.99
N TRP A 194 5.56 -8.79 0.21
CA TRP A 194 6.32 -8.46 1.42
C TRP A 194 7.78 -8.90 1.32
N ARG A 195 8.03 -10.11 0.82
CA ARG A 195 9.39 -10.60 0.57
C ARG A 195 10.13 -9.76 -0.46
N LYS A 196 9.44 -9.01 -1.32
CA LYS A 196 10.04 -8.03 -2.23
C LYS A 196 10.16 -6.62 -1.62
N GLY A 197 9.67 -6.40 -0.40
CA GLY A 197 9.67 -5.10 0.25
C GLY A 197 8.55 -4.17 -0.25
N TYR A 198 7.43 -4.74 -0.66
CA TYR A 198 6.20 -4.02 -0.95
C TYR A 198 5.19 -4.18 0.19
N HIS A 199 4.27 -3.22 0.30
CA HIS A 199 3.16 -3.25 1.26
C HIS A 199 1.83 -3.32 0.51
N LEU A 200 1.11 -4.45 0.68
CA LEU A 200 -0.26 -4.63 0.19
C LEU A 200 -1.26 -4.30 1.30
N PHE A 201 -2.23 -3.44 0.99
CA PHE A 201 -3.29 -3.02 1.90
C PHE A 201 -4.59 -2.70 1.15
N ARG A 202 -5.66 -2.35 1.88
CA ARG A 202 -6.97 -2.02 1.32
C ARG A 202 -7.38 -0.60 1.67
N ASP A 203 -7.73 0.18 0.66
CA ASP A 203 -8.31 1.52 0.77
C ASP A 203 -9.25 1.74 -0.42
N GLY A 204 -10.50 1.28 -0.27
CA GLY A 204 -11.47 1.14 -1.36
C GLY A 204 -11.17 -0.06 -2.27
N VAL A 205 -10.03 -0.01 -2.96
CA VAL A 205 -9.45 -1.12 -3.73
C VAL A 205 -8.24 -1.71 -2.99
N LEU A 206 -7.71 -2.83 -3.47
CA LEU A 206 -6.41 -3.31 -3.00
C LEU A 206 -5.32 -2.40 -3.57
N ARG A 207 -4.34 -2.05 -2.75
CA ARG A 207 -3.26 -1.12 -3.08
C ARG A 207 -1.92 -1.70 -2.73
N VAL A 208 -0.92 -1.46 -3.57
CA VAL A 208 0.48 -1.83 -3.32
C VAL A 208 1.37 -0.60 -3.40
N CYS A 209 2.19 -0.38 -2.38
CA CYS A 209 3.21 0.67 -2.38
C CYS A 209 4.59 0.10 -2.01
N VAL A 210 5.65 0.86 -2.27
CA VAL A 210 7.01 0.53 -1.82
C VAL A 210 7.06 0.64 -0.28
N ALA A 211 7.53 -0.39 0.41
CA ALA A 211 7.67 -0.38 1.86
C ALA A 211 9.08 0.09 2.28
N PRO A 212 9.29 0.51 3.55
CA PRO A 212 10.62 0.91 4.04
C PRO A 212 11.65 -0.23 4.03
N THR A 213 11.22 -1.47 3.83
CA THR A 213 12.08 -2.65 3.71
C THR A 213 12.49 -2.96 2.26
N HIS A 214 12.04 -2.20 1.26
CA HIS A 214 12.43 -2.42 -0.13
C HIS A 214 13.95 -2.34 -0.34
N PRO A 215 14.56 -3.16 -1.23
CA PRO A 215 16.00 -3.10 -1.51
C PRO A 215 16.48 -1.71 -1.99
N LEU A 216 15.62 -0.96 -2.70
CA LEU A 216 15.92 0.41 -3.13
C LEU A 216 15.49 1.50 -2.12
N ALA A 217 14.94 1.14 -0.95
CA ALA A 217 14.32 2.12 -0.05
C ALA A 217 15.28 3.26 0.35
N GLY A 218 16.56 2.98 0.61
CA GLY A 218 17.51 4.03 0.96
C GLY A 218 17.88 4.99 -0.17
N ARG A 219 17.60 4.62 -1.43
CA ARG A 219 17.78 5.49 -2.59
C ARG A 219 16.50 6.28 -2.92
N LEU A 220 15.33 5.67 -2.70
CA LEU A 220 14.04 6.26 -3.06
C LEU A 220 13.47 7.19 -1.97
N TYR A 221 13.83 6.94 -0.71
CA TYR A 221 13.26 7.64 0.43
C TYR A 221 13.57 9.13 0.43
N ASP A 222 12.52 9.96 0.49
CA ASP A 222 12.65 11.39 0.73
C ASP A 222 12.23 11.75 2.18
N PRO A 223 13.18 12.14 3.05
CA PRO A 223 12.87 12.51 4.42
C PRO A 223 12.13 13.84 4.56
N SER A 224 12.09 14.69 3.54
CA SER A 224 11.48 16.03 3.60
C SER A 224 9.96 16.03 3.44
N LEU A 225 9.39 14.94 2.92
CA LEU A 225 7.96 14.83 2.65
C LEU A 225 7.17 14.47 3.90
N VAL A 226 5.86 14.74 3.91
CA VAL A 226 4.96 14.38 5.01
C VAL A 226 4.13 13.17 4.58
N VAL A 227 4.19 12.09 5.36
CA VAL A 227 3.30 10.94 5.15
C VAL A 227 1.97 11.17 5.87
N HIS A 228 0.88 11.13 5.12
CA HIS A 228 -0.46 11.24 5.66
C HIS A 228 -1.11 9.87 5.75
N ARG A 229 -1.77 9.57 6.88
CA ARG A 229 -2.45 8.26 7.08
C ARG A 229 -3.57 7.97 6.06
N ARG A 230 -4.09 9.01 5.43
CA ARG A 230 -5.29 8.97 4.57
C ARG A 230 -5.06 9.60 3.19
N SER A 231 -3.79 9.77 2.79
CA SER A 231 -3.49 10.32 1.48
C SER A 231 -2.29 9.62 0.89
N SER A 232 -2.43 9.30 -0.39
CA SER A 232 -1.39 8.80 -1.29
C SER A 232 -0.38 9.88 -1.70
N ARG A 233 -0.57 11.14 -1.28
CA ARG A 233 0.29 12.24 -1.71
C ARG A 233 1.75 11.89 -1.40
N HIS A 234 2.60 11.94 -2.43
CA HIS A 234 4.03 11.61 -2.36
C HIS A 234 4.38 10.12 -2.20
N VAL A 235 3.43 9.23 -2.46
CA VAL A 235 3.62 7.79 -2.41
C VAL A 235 3.15 7.20 -3.73
N PRO A 236 4.05 6.84 -4.67
CA PRO A 236 3.72 5.98 -5.79
C PRO A 236 3.07 4.66 -5.36
N TYR A 237 1.97 4.26 -6.01
CA TYR A 237 1.23 3.04 -5.70
C TYR A 237 0.67 2.33 -6.94
N ALA A 238 0.26 1.08 -6.75
CA ALA A 238 -0.53 0.32 -7.72
C ALA A 238 -1.91 0.04 -7.14
N ASP A 239 -2.97 0.37 -7.89
CA ASP A 239 -4.35 0.00 -7.60
C ASP A 239 -4.68 -1.34 -8.28
N LEU A 240 -5.25 -2.27 -7.49
CA LEU A 240 -5.64 -3.60 -7.95
C LEU A 240 -7.17 -3.73 -7.96
N TYR A 241 -7.73 -3.83 -9.15
CA TYR A 241 -9.16 -3.89 -9.40
C TYR A 241 -9.59 -5.33 -9.61
N ARG A 242 -10.50 -5.81 -8.75
CA ARG A 242 -11.06 -7.16 -8.95
C ARG A 242 -11.85 -7.22 -10.25
N MET A 243 -11.73 -8.32 -10.98
CA MET A 243 -12.54 -8.61 -12.16
C MET A 243 -13.30 -9.92 -11.97
N TRP A 244 -14.62 -9.90 -12.21
CA TRP A 244 -15.48 -11.06 -11.95
C TRP A 244 -16.63 -11.17 -12.96
N PRO A 245 -17.13 -12.39 -13.23
CA PRO A 245 -18.29 -12.57 -14.11
C PRO A 245 -19.53 -11.90 -13.50
N SER A 246 -20.39 -11.32 -14.34
CA SER A 246 -21.58 -10.61 -13.85
C SER A 246 -22.66 -11.53 -13.26
N GLY A 247 -22.55 -12.86 -13.45
CA GLY A 247 -23.47 -13.89 -12.94
C GLY A 247 -24.87 -13.92 -13.57
N ARG A 248 -25.43 -12.75 -13.92
CA ARG A 248 -26.80 -12.59 -14.46
C ARG A 248 -26.85 -12.32 -15.97
N ARG A 249 -25.72 -11.94 -16.57
CA ARG A 249 -25.57 -11.61 -18.00
C ARG A 249 -24.25 -12.18 -18.47
N ASP A 250 -24.20 -12.59 -19.73
CA ASP A 250 -22.94 -12.92 -20.39
C ASP A 250 -22.07 -11.66 -20.41
N GLY A 251 -21.02 -11.66 -19.59
CA GLY A 251 -20.16 -10.50 -19.40
C GLY A 251 -19.49 -10.43 -18.03
N TRP A 252 -18.66 -9.41 -17.90
CA TRP A 252 -17.71 -9.20 -16.82
C TRP A 252 -17.91 -7.86 -16.15
N ARG A 253 -17.55 -7.78 -14.88
CA ARG A 253 -17.49 -6.57 -14.09
C ARG A 253 -16.06 -6.36 -13.66
N ILE A 254 -15.66 -5.09 -13.63
CA ILE A 254 -14.36 -4.66 -13.11
C ILE A 254 -14.66 -3.64 -12.01
N GLN A 255 -14.01 -3.79 -10.86
CA GLN A 255 -14.15 -2.83 -9.77
C GLN A 255 -13.80 -1.43 -10.26
N GLY A 256 -14.54 -0.41 -9.85
CA GLY A 256 -14.21 0.99 -10.18
C GLY A 256 -14.61 1.47 -11.58
N THR A 257 -15.08 0.60 -12.49
CA THR A 257 -15.58 1.08 -13.80
C THR A 257 -16.74 2.05 -13.67
N ARG A 258 -16.80 3.01 -14.58
CA ARG A 258 -17.90 3.97 -14.67
C ARG A 258 -19.26 3.25 -14.75
N SER A 259 -20.23 3.75 -13.99
CA SER A 259 -21.62 3.26 -13.97
C SER A 259 -21.80 1.77 -13.61
N ALA A 260 -20.78 1.12 -13.02
CA ALA A 260 -20.79 -0.31 -12.72
C ALA A 260 -21.23 -1.16 -13.93
N ARG A 261 -20.71 -0.84 -15.13
CA ARG A 261 -21.12 -1.49 -16.37
C ARG A 261 -20.79 -2.98 -16.39
N VAL A 262 -21.49 -3.70 -17.25
CA VAL A 262 -21.16 -5.08 -17.60
C VAL A 262 -20.46 -5.04 -18.96
N ILE A 263 -19.20 -5.43 -18.99
CA ILE A 263 -18.38 -5.56 -20.20
C ILE A 263 -18.77 -6.88 -20.87
N ARG A 264 -19.07 -6.88 -22.17
CA ARG A 264 -19.42 -8.12 -22.87
C ARG A 264 -18.24 -9.09 -22.88
N SER A 265 -18.53 -10.39 -22.88
CA SER A 265 -17.51 -11.44 -22.83
C SER A 265 -16.52 -11.37 -23.99
N ASP A 266 -16.97 -11.04 -25.20
CA ASP A 266 -16.14 -10.88 -26.40
C ASP A 266 -15.22 -9.65 -26.38
N LYS A 267 -15.54 -8.66 -25.54
CA LYS A 267 -14.75 -7.45 -25.31
C LYS A 267 -13.77 -7.63 -24.14
N PHE A 268 -14.05 -8.58 -23.26
CA PHE A 268 -13.23 -8.90 -22.10
C PHE A 268 -12.19 -9.99 -22.39
N GLU A 269 -12.60 -11.09 -23.03
CA GLU A 269 -11.77 -12.24 -23.39
C GLU A 269 -11.88 -12.60 -24.90
N PRO A 270 -10.84 -13.22 -25.51
CA PRO A 270 -9.56 -13.57 -24.90
C PRO A 270 -8.69 -12.34 -24.63
N TYR A 271 -7.82 -12.42 -23.62
CA TYR A 271 -6.87 -11.33 -23.36
C TYR A 271 -5.98 -11.08 -24.55
N ARG A 272 -5.64 -9.82 -24.78
CA ARG A 272 -4.64 -9.39 -25.75
C ARG A 272 -3.42 -8.84 -25.04
N THR A 273 -2.34 -8.60 -25.78
CA THR A 273 -1.11 -8.04 -25.22
C THR A 273 -0.90 -6.60 -25.67
N VAL A 274 -0.44 -5.76 -24.76
CA VAL A 274 0.07 -4.40 -25.02
C VAL A 274 1.52 -4.29 -24.52
N ALA A 275 2.23 -3.26 -24.95
CA ALA A 275 3.61 -3.01 -24.52
C ALA A 275 3.69 -1.77 -23.61
N VAL A 276 4.46 -1.88 -22.53
CA VAL A 276 4.88 -0.76 -21.67
C VAL A 276 6.40 -0.82 -21.59
N ASN A 277 7.10 0.18 -22.15
CA ASN A 277 8.55 0.23 -22.28
C ASN A 277 9.17 -1.05 -22.88
N GLY A 278 8.44 -1.67 -23.82
CA GLY A 278 8.85 -2.94 -24.45
C GLY A 278 8.42 -4.21 -23.69
N GLU A 279 7.97 -4.10 -22.44
CA GLU A 279 7.45 -5.23 -21.67
C GLU A 279 6.02 -5.58 -22.10
N ARG A 280 5.78 -6.87 -22.35
CA ARG A 280 4.52 -7.38 -22.88
C ARG A 280 3.57 -7.78 -21.75
N LEU A 281 2.49 -7.03 -21.59
CA LEU A 281 1.48 -7.23 -20.54
C LEU A 281 0.12 -7.57 -21.14
N GLU A 282 -0.61 -8.49 -20.51
CA GLU A 282 -1.99 -8.80 -20.89
C GLU A 282 -2.95 -7.65 -20.56
N THR A 283 -4.00 -7.49 -21.35
CA THR A 283 -5.14 -6.59 -21.15
C THR A 283 -6.39 -7.23 -21.77
N LEU A 284 -7.53 -6.52 -21.70
CA LEU A 284 -8.83 -6.98 -22.22
C LEU A 284 -8.79 -7.24 -23.74
N ALA A 285 -9.76 -8.02 -24.25
CA ALA A 285 -9.86 -8.31 -25.69
C ALA A 285 -10.00 -7.04 -26.54
N ASP A 286 -10.81 -6.07 -26.07
CA ASP A 286 -10.97 -4.76 -26.70
C ASP A 286 -10.72 -3.60 -25.72
N PRO A 287 -9.45 -3.21 -25.52
CA PRO A 287 -9.03 -2.06 -24.75
C PRO A 287 -9.40 -0.71 -25.34
N VAL A 288 -9.67 -0.63 -26.66
CA VAL A 288 -10.09 0.65 -27.24
C VAL A 288 -11.51 0.94 -26.81
N ASP A 289 -12.40 -0.05 -26.94
CA ASP A 289 -13.76 -0.01 -26.39
C ASP A 289 -13.76 0.26 -24.88
N PHE A 290 -12.84 -0.39 -24.14
CA PHE A 290 -12.69 -0.13 -22.73
C PHE A 290 -12.32 1.33 -22.44
N LEU A 291 -11.27 1.86 -23.07
CA LEU A 291 -10.79 3.23 -22.83
C LEU A 291 -11.79 4.30 -23.30
N GLU A 292 -12.47 4.09 -24.42
CA GLU A 292 -13.47 5.03 -24.93
C GLU A 292 -14.65 5.20 -23.98
N ASP A 293 -15.09 4.13 -23.33
CA ASP A 293 -16.16 4.20 -22.34
C ASP A 293 -15.71 4.86 -21.03
N GLU A 294 -14.52 4.50 -20.52
CA GLU A 294 -14.03 5.04 -19.24
C GLU A 294 -13.61 6.53 -19.36
N TYR A 295 -13.02 6.92 -20.49
CA TYR A 295 -12.40 8.24 -20.70
C TYR A 295 -13.13 9.14 -21.72
N GLY A 296 -14.13 8.61 -22.44
CA GLY A 296 -14.86 9.34 -23.49
C GLY A 296 -14.17 9.30 -24.87
N PRO A 297 -14.81 9.83 -25.92
CA PRO A 297 -14.33 9.72 -27.31
C PRO A 297 -12.97 10.39 -27.56
N ASP A 298 -12.65 11.45 -26.81
CA ASP A 298 -11.39 12.19 -26.93
C ASP A 298 -10.24 11.59 -26.11
N TRP A 299 -10.39 10.36 -25.62
CA TRP A 299 -9.39 9.68 -24.79
C TRP A 299 -8.03 9.51 -25.48
N ARG A 300 -7.85 9.83 -26.77
CA ARG A 300 -6.53 9.83 -27.41
C ARG A 300 -5.77 11.14 -27.24
N VAL A 301 -6.45 12.23 -26.91
CA VAL A 301 -5.84 13.56 -26.73
C VAL A 301 -5.28 13.67 -25.32
N PRO A 302 -3.96 13.89 -25.13
CA PRO A 302 -3.40 14.14 -23.81
C PRO A 302 -3.97 15.43 -23.24
N LEU A 303 -4.72 15.34 -22.15
CA LEU A 303 -5.11 16.49 -21.35
C LEU A 303 -4.12 16.61 -20.20
N ARG A 304 -3.51 17.78 -20.03
CA ARG A 304 -2.79 18.07 -18.79
C ARG A 304 -3.82 18.26 -17.66
N ARG A 305 -3.47 17.91 -16.43
CA ARG A 305 -4.41 17.91 -15.27
C ARG A 305 -4.99 19.31 -14.98
N ASP A 306 -4.27 20.37 -15.34
CA ASP A 306 -4.69 21.78 -15.30
C ASP A 306 -5.63 22.19 -16.45
N GLN A 307 -5.71 21.38 -17.51
CA GLN A 307 -6.58 21.58 -18.66
C GLN A 307 -7.91 20.80 -18.56
N VAL A 308 -8.08 20.00 -17.50
CA VAL A 308 -9.36 19.31 -17.23
C VAL A 308 -10.35 20.36 -16.69
N PRO A 309 -11.48 20.64 -17.39
CA PRO A 309 -12.47 21.60 -16.93
C PRO A 309 -13.01 21.21 -15.55
N ARG A 310 -13.17 22.17 -14.63
CA ARG A 310 -13.83 21.91 -13.34
C ARG A 310 -15.24 21.38 -13.60
N GLY A 311 -15.50 20.14 -13.25
CA GLY A 311 -16.79 19.46 -13.47
C GLY A 311 -16.82 18.49 -14.65
N ALA A 312 -15.75 18.37 -15.44
CA ALA A 312 -15.58 17.19 -16.30
C ALA A 312 -15.39 15.96 -15.41
N ALA A 313 -16.16 14.91 -15.64
CA ALA A 313 -15.98 13.64 -14.95
C ALA A 313 -14.55 13.16 -15.23
N LEU A 314 -13.67 13.29 -14.24
CA LEU A 314 -12.44 12.51 -14.24
C LEU A 314 -12.89 11.04 -14.34
N PRO A 315 -12.27 10.23 -15.20
CA PRO A 315 -12.46 8.78 -15.19
C PRO A 315 -12.31 8.33 -13.75
N ALA A 316 -13.18 7.42 -13.32
CA ALA A 316 -13.38 7.07 -11.93
C ALA A 316 -12.06 6.68 -11.23
N GLN A 317 -11.37 7.67 -10.66
CA GLN A 317 -10.69 7.44 -9.39
C GLN A 317 -11.82 6.98 -8.48
N ALA A 318 -11.67 5.80 -7.86
CA ALA A 318 -12.54 5.39 -6.77
C ALA A 318 -12.77 6.63 -5.88
N PRO A 319 -14.03 6.99 -5.57
CA PRO A 319 -14.39 8.35 -5.17
C PRO A 319 -13.44 8.85 -4.09
N ALA A 320 -12.63 9.86 -4.45
CA ALA A 320 -11.94 10.66 -3.47
C ALA A 320 -13.02 11.26 -2.58
N PHE A 321 -13.12 10.78 -1.34
CA PHE A 321 -13.92 11.45 -0.33
C PHE A 321 -13.50 12.92 -0.30
N ALA A 322 -14.47 13.81 -0.51
CA ALA A 322 -14.26 15.24 -0.41
C ALA A 322 -13.56 15.58 0.91
N PRO A 323 -12.59 16.52 0.92
CA PRO A 323 -12.00 16.96 2.18
C PRO A 323 -13.11 17.59 3.04
N PRO A 324 -13.17 17.33 4.36
CA PRO A 324 -13.95 18.18 5.23
C PRO A 324 -13.25 19.54 5.31
N ASP A 325 -13.73 20.51 4.55
CA ASP A 325 -13.42 21.95 4.73
C ASP A 325 -14.10 22.46 6.01
N ALA A 326 -13.74 21.89 7.15
CA ALA A 326 -14.04 22.41 8.46
C ALA A 326 -12.74 22.45 9.27
N PRO A 327 -12.42 23.57 9.94
CA PRO A 327 -11.29 23.61 10.85
C PRO A 327 -11.58 22.68 12.02
N MET A 328 -10.95 21.51 12.02
CA MET A 328 -11.01 20.57 13.14
C MET A 328 -10.21 21.14 14.32
N PRO A 329 -10.75 21.07 15.55
CA PRO A 329 -10.11 21.61 16.73
C PRO A 329 -8.79 20.88 16.97
N THR A 330 -7.78 21.61 17.44
CA THR A 330 -6.52 21.08 17.94
C THR A 330 -6.79 20.04 19.03
N GLN A 331 -6.80 18.76 18.64
CA GLN A 331 -6.78 17.67 19.60
C GLN A 331 -5.33 17.29 19.87
N SER A 332 -4.95 17.47 21.13
CA SER A 332 -3.73 17.00 21.75
C SER A 332 -3.48 15.53 21.42
N LEU A 333 -2.23 15.23 21.02
CA LEU A 333 -1.73 13.88 20.83
C LEU A 333 -1.84 13.09 22.14
N GLU A 334 -2.83 12.20 22.24
CA GLU A 334 -2.92 11.17 23.27
C GLU A 334 -1.79 10.12 23.09
N PRO A 335 -1.33 9.45 24.17
CA PRO A 335 -0.20 8.55 24.12
C PRO A 335 -0.53 7.23 23.41
N VAL A 336 0.45 6.72 22.68
CA VAL A 336 0.41 5.43 21.96
C VAL A 336 0.51 4.27 22.95
N GLU A 337 -0.60 3.82 23.53
CA GLU A 337 -0.68 2.57 24.31
C GLU A 337 -1.85 1.65 23.94
N ALA A 338 -2.57 1.90 22.83
CA ALA A 338 -3.63 1.01 22.34
C ALA A 338 -3.38 0.57 20.89
N LEU A 339 -2.55 -0.46 20.69
CA LEU A 339 -2.27 -1.06 19.36
C LEU A 339 -2.85 -2.48 19.17
N ASP A 340 -3.46 -3.09 20.19
CA ASP A 340 -3.85 -4.51 20.12
C ASP A 340 -5.22 -4.77 19.46
N ALA A 341 -6.23 -3.91 19.61
CA ALA A 341 -7.57 -4.21 19.09
C ALA A 341 -7.75 -3.83 17.60
N ALA A 342 -7.14 -2.72 17.15
CA ALA A 342 -7.31 -2.22 15.78
C ALA A 342 -6.54 -3.04 14.72
N SER A 343 -5.42 -3.65 15.12
CA SER A 343 -4.56 -4.45 14.24
C SER A 343 -5.19 -5.82 13.91
N ILE A 344 -5.96 -6.40 14.84
CA ILE A 344 -6.70 -7.66 14.63
C ILE A 344 -7.85 -7.46 13.62
N GLY A 345 -8.51 -6.30 13.63
CA GLY A 345 -9.65 -6.02 12.75
C GLY A 345 -9.31 -5.84 11.26
N ARG A 346 -8.06 -5.50 10.90
CA ARG A 346 -7.67 -5.24 9.50
C ARG A 346 -6.98 -6.40 8.81
N ALA A 347 -6.27 -7.28 9.54
CA ALA A 347 -5.88 -8.59 9.03
C ALA A 347 -7.13 -9.41 8.62
N ALA A 348 -8.23 -9.27 9.36
CA ALA A 348 -9.52 -9.87 9.05
C ALA A 348 -10.13 -9.37 7.72
N ALA A 349 -9.74 -8.19 7.20
CA ALA A 349 -10.27 -7.68 5.94
C ALA A 349 -9.72 -8.44 4.72
N LEU A 350 -8.45 -8.84 4.75
CA LEU A 350 -7.87 -9.70 3.71
C LEU A 350 -8.43 -11.13 3.81
N ASP A 351 -8.70 -11.60 5.03
CA ASP A 351 -9.38 -12.89 5.25
C ASP A 351 -10.81 -12.89 4.74
N ALA A 352 -11.57 -11.82 5.00
CA ALA A 352 -12.94 -11.67 4.54
C ALA A 352 -13.01 -11.66 3.01
N GLU A 353 -12.03 -11.03 2.35
CA GLU A 353 -11.93 -11.04 0.90
C GLU A 353 -11.48 -12.41 0.38
N ASP A 354 -10.51 -13.08 1.02
CA ASP A 354 -10.17 -14.47 0.72
C ASP A 354 -11.39 -15.40 0.85
N GLN A 355 -12.26 -15.17 1.84
CA GLN A 355 -13.52 -15.90 2.02
C GLN A 355 -14.55 -15.56 0.93
N GLU A 356 -14.77 -14.29 0.60
CA GLU A 356 -15.67 -13.86 -0.49
C GLU A 356 -15.20 -14.42 -1.85
N MET A 357 -13.89 -14.44 -2.07
CA MET A 357 -13.28 -15.03 -3.27
C MET A 357 -13.45 -16.55 -3.33
N GLN A 358 -13.51 -17.24 -2.19
CA GLN A 358 -13.80 -18.68 -2.14
C GLN A 358 -15.29 -18.97 -2.37
N GLU A 359 -16.19 -18.13 -1.86
CA GLU A 359 -17.64 -18.29 -2.05
C GLU A 359 -18.05 -18.10 -3.51
N THR A 360 -17.45 -17.13 -4.21
CA THR A 360 -17.67 -16.91 -5.66
C THR A 360 -17.17 -18.03 -6.56
N ARG A 361 -16.37 -18.99 -6.05
CA ARG A 361 -15.94 -20.19 -6.77
C ARG A 361 -16.87 -21.39 -6.60
N ARG A 362 -17.86 -21.35 -5.71
CA ARG A 362 -18.80 -22.47 -5.57
C ARG A 362 -19.68 -22.53 -6.82
N PRO A 363 -19.61 -23.59 -7.64
CA PRO A 363 -20.62 -23.81 -8.66
C PRO A 363 -21.97 -23.95 -7.94
N GLU A 364 -23.01 -23.29 -8.44
CA GLU A 364 -24.38 -23.58 -8.00
C GLU A 364 -24.60 -25.08 -8.23
N SER A 365 -24.77 -25.83 -7.13
CA SER A 365 -25.13 -27.23 -7.20
C SER A 365 -26.39 -27.34 -8.05
N PRO A 366 -26.43 -28.17 -9.10
CA PRO A 366 -27.65 -28.36 -9.86
C PRO A 366 -28.71 -28.87 -8.87
N ALA A 367 -29.80 -28.11 -8.74
CA ALA A 367 -30.94 -28.53 -7.95
C ALA A 367 -31.40 -29.88 -8.49
N SER A 368 -31.24 -30.91 -7.65
CA SER A 368 -31.77 -32.25 -7.90
C SER A 368 -33.29 -32.16 -7.94
N THR A 369 -33.86 -31.98 -9.13
CA THR A 369 -35.27 -32.26 -9.37
C THR A 369 -35.47 -33.77 -9.28
N ILE A 370 -35.90 -34.25 -8.11
CA ILE A 370 -36.45 -35.59 -7.96
C ILE A 370 -37.88 -35.53 -8.48
N ALA A 371 -38.17 -36.45 -9.40
CA ALA A 371 -39.47 -36.68 -10.04
C ALA A 371 -40.53 -37.19 -9.05
#